data_AF-G7EE74-F1
#
_entry.id   AF-G7EE74-F1
#
_cell.length_a   1.000
_cell.length_b   1.000
_cell.length_c   1.000
_cell.angle_alpha   90.00
_cell.angle_beta   90.00
_cell.angle_gamma   90.00
#
_symmetry.space_group_name_H-M   'P 1'
#
loop_
_entity.id
_entity.type
_entity.pdbx_description
1 polymer ?
#
loop_
_entity_poly.entity_id
_entity_poly.type
_entity_poly.pdbx_seq_one_letter_code
_entity_poly.pdbx_strand_id
1 'polypeptide(L)'
;MRASAFFSQLQQQIEDVKTEGLYKSERIIKSQQQAQIEVASGKVINFCANNYLGLANSPELIEAAQNGLNNHGFGVASVRFICGTQDIHKTLEKKSVSF
;
A
#
# COMPACT_ATOMS: atom_id res chain seq x y z
N MET A 1 1.70 31.44 -20.28
CA MET A 1 3.12 31.72 -19.92
C MET A 1 3.50 31.20 -18.52
N ARG A 2 2.79 31.50 -17.42
CA ARG A 2 3.17 31.04 -16.06
C ARG A 2 3.16 29.52 -15.84
N ALA A 3 2.15 28.82 -16.35
CA ALA A 3 2.07 27.35 -16.23
C ALA A 3 3.25 26.65 -16.94
N SER A 4 3.67 27.17 -18.10
CA SER A 4 4.80 26.61 -18.85
C SER A 4 6.12 26.76 -18.09
N ALA A 5 6.39 27.92 -17.49
CA ALA A 5 7.61 28.14 -16.71
C ALA A 5 7.69 27.19 -15.48
N PHE A 6 6.57 26.97 -14.80
CA PHE A 6 6.47 26.03 -13.69
C PHE A 6 6.83 24.59 -14.12
N PHE A 7 6.24 24.09 -15.21
CA PHE A 7 6.55 22.74 -15.71
C PHE A 7 7.99 22.61 -16.22
N SER A 8 8.54 23.65 -16.84
CA SER A 8 9.97 23.68 -17.23
C SER A 8 10.89 23.59 -16.00
N GLN A 9 10.56 24.30 -14.92
CA GLN A 9 11.32 24.21 -13.67
C GLN A 9 11.25 22.80 -13.05
N LEU A 10 10.06 22.18 -13.02
CA LEU A 10 9.91 20.80 -12.53
C LEU A 10 10.72 19.81 -13.37
N GLN A 11 10.70 19.95 -14.70
CA GLN A 11 11.48 19.09 -15.58
C GLN A 11 12.97 19.22 -15.30
N GLN A 12 13.48 20.45 -15.14
CA GLN A 12 14.89 20.68 -14.82
C GLN A 12 15.27 20.02 -13.49
N GLN A 13 14.47 20.21 -12.44
CA GLN A 13 14.73 19.60 -11.13
C GLN A 13 14.73 18.06 -11.19
N ILE A 14 13.88 17.46 -12.04
CA ILE A 14 13.86 16.01 -12.25
C ILE A 14 15.17 15.55 -12.92
N GLU A 15 15.65 16.26 -13.94
CA GLU A 15 16.91 15.91 -14.63
C GLU A 15 18.13 16.13 -13.72
N ASP A 16 18.12 17.15 -12.87
CA ASP A 16 19.16 17.39 -11.88
C ASP A 16 19.23 16.22 -10.89
N VAL A 17 18.08 15.81 -10.32
CA VAL A 17 17.97 14.66 -9.40
C VAL A 17 18.39 13.33 -10.04
N LYS A 18 18.14 13.14 -11.34
CA LYS A 18 18.64 11.98 -12.10
C LYS A 18 20.16 12.00 -12.25
N THR A 19 20.70 13.15 -12.62
CA THR A 19 22.15 13.34 -12.82
C THR A 19 22.92 13.16 -11.51
N GLU A 20 22.34 13.58 -10.39
CA GLU A 20 22.89 13.42 -9.03
C GLU A 20 22.73 11.98 -8.49
N GLY A 21 22.03 11.08 -9.21
CA GLY A 21 21.78 9.72 -8.75
C GLY A 21 20.78 9.60 -7.58
N LEU A 22 20.05 10.68 -7.29
CA LEU A 22 19.02 10.73 -6.23
C LEU A 22 17.63 10.31 -6.75
N TYR A 23 17.48 10.12 -8.05
CA TYR A 23 16.24 9.69 -8.67
C TYR A 23 15.89 8.26 -8.27
N LYS A 24 14.68 8.09 -7.71
CA LYS A 24 14.15 6.80 -7.31
C LYS A 24 13.30 6.23 -8.43
N SER A 25 13.79 5.20 -9.10
CA SER A 25 12.99 4.39 -10.00
C SER A 25 12.30 3.26 -9.22
N GLU A 26 11.08 2.95 -9.63
CA GLU A 26 10.33 1.85 -9.03
C GLU A 26 10.81 0.51 -9.58
N ARG A 27 10.82 -0.51 -8.71
CA ARG A 27 11.01 -1.91 -9.09
C ARG A 27 9.67 -2.62 -8.98
N ILE A 28 9.16 -3.10 -10.10
CA ILE A 28 7.86 -3.78 -10.15
C ILE A 28 8.00 -5.18 -9.54
N ILE A 29 7.20 -5.44 -8.50
CA ILE A 29 7.03 -6.76 -7.89
C ILE A 29 5.82 -7.43 -8.55
N LYS A 30 5.99 -8.67 -9.01
CA LYS A 30 4.96 -9.45 -9.75
C LYS A 30 4.29 -10.54 -8.91
N SER A 31 4.83 -10.84 -7.73
CA SER A 31 4.31 -11.84 -6.79
C SER A 31 3.59 -11.20 -5.60
N GLN A 32 2.92 -12.02 -4.79
CA GLN A 32 2.51 -11.65 -3.45
C GLN A 32 3.74 -11.33 -2.56
N GLN A 33 3.53 -10.57 -1.48
CA GLN A 33 4.59 -10.17 -0.55
C GLN A 33 5.00 -11.32 0.36
N GLN A 34 6.27 -11.70 0.35
CA GLN A 34 6.83 -12.76 1.19
C GLN A 34 8.37 -12.64 1.21
N ALA A 35 9.06 -13.54 1.91
CA ALA A 35 10.52 -13.53 1.96
C ALA A 35 11.17 -13.62 0.57
N GLN A 36 10.63 -14.45 -0.34
CA GLN A 36 11.08 -14.54 -1.73
C GLN A 36 10.04 -13.97 -2.70
N ILE A 37 10.37 -12.87 -3.37
CA ILE A 37 9.48 -12.18 -4.31
C ILE A 37 9.96 -12.33 -5.74
N GLU A 38 9.05 -12.10 -6.69
CA GLU A 38 9.37 -12.02 -8.12
C GLU A 38 9.43 -10.56 -8.58
N VAL A 39 10.54 -10.17 -9.21
CA VAL A 39 10.73 -8.88 -9.88
C VAL A 39 11.10 -9.11 -11.35
N ALA A 40 11.28 -8.03 -12.12
CA ALA A 40 11.63 -8.13 -13.55
C ALA A 40 12.85 -9.04 -13.85
N SER A 41 13.84 -9.08 -12.94
CA SER A 41 15.04 -9.91 -13.07
C SER A 41 14.90 -11.34 -12.51
N GLY A 42 13.70 -11.75 -12.09
CA GLY A 42 13.42 -13.07 -11.52
C GLY A 42 13.19 -13.06 -10.01
N LYS A 43 13.41 -14.22 -9.37
CA LYS A 43 13.15 -14.41 -7.94
C LYS A 43 14.31 -13.90 -7.09
N VAL A 44 14.00 -13.10 -6.06
CA VAL A 44 14.98 -12.50 -5.14
C VAL A 44 14.47 -12.61 -3.69
N ILE A 45 15.38 -12.52 -2.71
CA ILE A 45 15.02 -12.43 -1.29
C ILE A 45 14.83 -10.96 -0.90
N ASN A 46 13.69 -10.63 -0.29
CA ASN A 46 13.30 -9.28 0.06
C ASN A 46 13.72 -8.91 1.49
N PHE A 47 14.77 -8.10 1.62
CA PHE A 47 15.27 -7.59 2.91
C PHE A 47 14.85 -6.14 3.20
N CYS A 48 13.98 -5.54 2.39
CA CYS A 48 13.54 -4.15 2.54
C CYS A 48 12.02 -4.01 2.66
N ALA A 49 11.34 -5.04 3.15
CA ALA A 49 9.90 -4.98 3.46
C ALA A 49 9.66 -4.64 4.93
N ASN A 50 8.52 -4.00 5.21
CA ASN A 50 7.99 -3.81 6.57
C ASN A 50 7.14 -5.02 7.04
N ASN A 51 7.33 -6.19 6.42
CA ASN A 51 6.54 -7.41 6.69
C ASN A 51 7.19 -8.25 7.80
N TYR A 52 7.40 -7.65 8.99
CA TYR A 52 8.20 -8.23 10.07
C TYR A 52 7.72 -9.62 10.54
N LEU A 53 6.40 -9.80 10.63
CA LEU A 53 5.77 -11.04 11.10
C LEU A 53 5.37 -11.97 9.95
N GLY A 54 5.68 -11.62 8.69
CA GLY A 54 5.29 -12.42 7.53
C GLY A 54 3.80 -12.39 7.17
N LEU A 55 2.99 -11.54 7.83
CA LEU A 55 1.53 -11.56 7.72
C LEU A 55 0.98 -10.96 6.42
N ALA A 56 1.76 -10.21 5.65
CA ALA A 56 1.28 -9.54 4.43
C ALA A 56 0.68 -10.49 3.37
N ASN A 57 1.00 -11.78 3.43
CA ASN A 57 0.42 -12.82 2.58
C ASN A 57 -0.10 -14.02 3.40
N SER A 58 -0.58 -13.77 4.61
CA SER A 58 -1.17 -14.81 5.45
C SER A 58 -2.48 -15.33 4.82
N PRO A 59 -2.65 -16.65 4.61
CA PRO A 59 -3.89 -17.22 4.11
C PRO A 59 -5.11 -16.84 4.96
N GLU A 60 -4.96 -16.83 6.29
CA GLU A 60 -6.03 -16.48 7.22
C GLU A 60 -6.48 -15.02 7.06
N LEU A 61 -5.54 -14.10 6.83
CA LEU A 61 -5.88 -12.68 6.62
C LEU A 61 -6.52 -12.44 5.25
N ILE A 62 -6.08 -13.16 4.23
CA ILE A 62 -6.70 -13.11 2.89
C ILE A 62 -8.15 -13.58 2.97
N GLU A 63 -8.40 -14.71 3.63
CA GLU A 63 -9.75 -15.25 3.82
C GLU A 63 -10.63 -14.30 4.63
N ALA A 64 -10.10 -13.74 5.74
CA ALA A 64 -10.82 -12.76 6.54
C ALA A 64 -11.21 -11.51 5.72
N ALA A 65 -10.31 -11.04 4.85
CA ALA A 65 -10.58 -9.91 3.96
C ALA A 65 -11.65 -10.24 2.91
N GLN A 66 -11.59 -11.42 2.28
CA GLN A 66 -12.61 -11.88 1.32
C GLN A 66 -13.99 -11.97 1.98
N ASN A 67 -14.07 -12.56 3.18
CA ASN A 67 -15.31 -12.66 3.94
C ASN A 67 -15.84 -11.27 4.35
N GLY A 68 -14.96 -10.36 4.76
CA GLY A 68 -15.33 -8.97 5.05
C GLY A 68 -15.91 -8.27 3.82
N LEU A 69 -15.30 -8.42 2.64
CA LEU A 69 -15.82 -7.85 1.40
C LEU A 69 -17.21 -8.39 1.06
N ASN A 70 -17.43 -9.70 1.23
CA ASN A 70 -18.71 -10.35 0.97
C ASN A 70 -19.83 -9.85 1.91
N ASN A 71 -19.52 -9.64 3.18
CA ASN A 71 -20.53 -9.30 4.20
C ASN A 71 -20.73 -7.80 4.41
N HIS A 72 -19.70 -6.98 4.18
CA HIS A 72 -19.67 -5.56 4.52
C HIS A 72 -19.48 -4.63 3.31
N GLY A 73 -19.24 -5.21 2.13
CA GLY A 73 -19.00 -4.47 0.89
C GLY A 73 -17.59 -3.90 0.78
N PHE A 74 -17.29 -3.25 -0.36
CA PHE A 74 -15.96 -2.73 -0.65
C PHE A 74 -15.61 -1.43 0.10
N GLY A 75 -16.59 -0.56 0.30
CA GLY A 75 -16.38 0.72 0.95
C GLY A 75 -17.67 1.29 1.51
N VAL A 76 -17.53 2.16 2.52
CA VAL A 76 -18.66 2.76 3.25
C VAL A 76 -19.07 4.14 2.72
N ALA A 77 -18.30 4.70 1.77
CA ALA A 77 -18.56 5.97 1.06
C ALA A 77 -18.94 7.17 1.96
N SER A 78 -18.54 7.16 3.23
CA SER A 78 -18.96 8.15 4.23
C SER A 78 -18.02 8.15 5.43
N VAL A 79 -18.02 9.26 6.17
CA VAL A 79 -17.35 9.35 7.47
C VAL A 79 -18.15 8.63 8.56
N ARG A 80 -17.47 8.28 9.65
CA ARG A 80 -18.01 7.44 10.73
C ARG A 80 -19.35 7.92 11.31
N PHE A 81 -19.50 9.22 11.56
CA PHE A 81 -20.67 9.76 12.26
C PHE A 81 -21.91 9.96 11.37
N ILE A 82 -21.77 9.95 10.05
CA ILE A 82 -22.91 10.11 9.13
C ILE A 82 -23.51 8.74 8.83
N CYS A 83 -22.80 7.92 8.04
CA CYS A 83 -23.22 6.56 7.73
C CYS A 83 -22.04 5.60 7.47
N GLY A 84 -20.83 5.98 7.90
CA GLY A 84 -19.62 5.18 7.68
C GLY A 84 -19.27 4.17 8.78
N THR A 85 -20.11 4.01 9.82
CA THR A 85 -19.84 3.06 10.91
C THR A 85 -20.63 1.76 10.75
N GLN A 86 -19.92 0.67 10.46
CA GLN A 86 -20.45 -0.70 10.55
C GLN A 86 -20.09 -1.35 11.89
N ASP A 87 -20.78 -2.44 12.23
CA ASP A 87 -20.55 -3.27 13.41
C ASP A 87 -19.08 -3.72 13.55
N ILE A 88 -18.45 -4.14 12.45
CA ILE A 88 -17.06 -4.62 12.43
C ILE A 88 -16.05 -3.57 12.91
N HIS A 89 -16.31 -2.28 12.70
CA HIS A 89 -15.47 -1.20 13.23
C HIS A 89 -15.48 -1.19 14.76
N LYS A 90 -16.67 -1.32 15.36
CA LYS A 90 -16.82 -1.36 16.82
C LYS A 90 -16.26 -2.64 17.41
N THR A 91 -16.37 -3.75 16.70
CA THR A 91 -15.73 -5.02 17.09
C THR A 91 -14.20 -4.89 17.10
N LEU A 92 -13.61 -4.28 16.08
CA LEU A 92 -12.16 -4.04 16.05
C LEU A 92 -11.70 -3.11 17.17
N GLU A 93 -12.37 -1.96 17.36
CA GLU A 93 -12.05 -1.00 18.43
C GLU A 93 -12.03 -1.67 19.81
N LYS A 94 -13.03 -2.53 20.11
CA LYS A 94 -13.09 -3.28 21.37
C LYS A 94 -11.93 -4.26 21.52
N LYS A 95 -11.59 -5.00 20.45
CA LYS A 95 -10.48 -5.98 20.46
C LYS A 95 -9.13 -5.30 20.65
N SER A 96 -8.89 -4.17 20.00
CA SER A 96 -7.63 -3.43 20.13
C SER A 96 -7.40 -2.85 21.52
N VAL A 97 -8.46 -2.43 22.22
CA VAL A 97 -8.36 -1.97 23.62
C VAL A 97 -8.03 -3.12 24.58
N SER A 98 -8.40 -4.36 24.23
CA SER A 98 -8.15 -5.54 25.06
C SER A 98 -6.82 -6.27 24.78
N PHE A 99 -6.10 -5.88 23.72
CA PHE A 99 -4.81 -6.46 23.33
C PHE A 99 -3.66 -5.76 24.07
#